data_AF-A0A9D4E1D3-F1
#
_entry.id   AF-A0A9D4E1D3-F1
#
_cell.length_a   1.000
_cell.length_b   1.000
_cell.length_c   1.000
_cell.angle_alpha   90.00
_cell.angle_beta   90.00
_cell.angle_gamma   90.00
#
_symmetry.space_group_name_H-M   'P 1'
#
loop_
_entity.id
_entity.type
_entity.pdbx_description
1 polymer ?
#
loop_
_entity_poly.entity_id
_entity_poly.type
_entity_poly.pdbx_seq_one_letter_code
_entity_poly.pdbx_strand_id
1 'polypeptide(L)'
;MGTVNSTLAAGPWDGFKTVWASFEFNPQCNSSRGCTHVFKGVVYHERNYFTKSDVVIKKQHRIAKLGDWKLYIYRCTTGQRLASKFIRHLQNNHNISQYKVRFVKPIEAIIDEWSSFTAIVARFLKFKLGKDEALLIEERLRGKFVTFVTDCGSGINREIAVLAAFAHFTYHESGGELVVCNLQGVEDQCVFTLTNPVIHSKDGNYGDTDRGADGIDEFFQHHVCTVLCSNLSRPSGDYTELISNQELPPPYEELFPDGPPPVP
;
A
#
# COMPACT_ATOMS: atom_id res chain seq x y z
N MET A 1 -16.42 -8.77 -26.06
CA MET A 1 -17.09 -9.85 -25.29
C MET A 1 -16.14 -10.23 -24.15
N GLY A 2 -16.52 -9.93 -22.90
CA GLY A 2 -15.65 -10.12 -21.74
C GLY A 2 -15.50 -11.59 -21.38
N THR A 3 -14.29 -12.12 -21.47
CA THR A 3 -13.94 -13.47 -21.06
C THR A 3 -13.43 -13.43 -19.62
N VAL A 4 -14.27 -13.89 -18.70
CA VAL A 4 -14.00 -13.96 -17.27
C VAL A 4 -14.18 -15.42 -16.88
N ASN A 5 -13.11 -16.12 -16.46
CA ASN A 5 -13.21 -17.42 -15.78
C ASN A 5 -11.85 -17.78 -15.16
N SER A 6 -11.64 -17.26 -13.96
CA SER A 6 -10.75 -17.84 -12.96
C SER A 6 -11.58 -17.84 -11.68
N THR A 7 -11.59 -18.94 -10.94
CA THR A 7 -12.15 -18.96 -9.58
C THR A 7 -10.98 -19.08 -8.63
N LEU A 8 -10.90 -18.16 -7.68
CA LEU A 8 -10.07 -18.30 -6.49
C LEU A 8 -11.00 -18.58 -5.31
N ALA A 9 -10.69 -19.58 -4.48
CA ALA A 9 -11.25 -19.65 -3.14
C ALA A 9 -10.34 -18.81 -2.22
N ALA A 10 -10.87 -17.72 -1.67
CA ALA A 10 -10.17 -17.00 -0.62
C ALA A 10 -10.76 -17.33 0.76
N GLY A 11 -9.88 -17.33 1.77
CA GLY A 11 -10.28 -17.37 3.17
C GLY A 11 -11.12 -16.14 3.57
N PRO A 12 -11.45 -15.97 4.86
CA PRO A 12 -12.57 -15.14 5.22
C PRO A 12 -12.40 -13.64 4.92
N TRP A 13 -13.23 -13.10 4.01
CA TRP A 13 -13.37 -11.66 3.73
C TRP A 13 -14.61 -11.13 4.44
N ASP A 14 -14.47 -10.08 5.25
CA ASP A 14 -15.60 -9.41 5.91
C ASP A 14 -16.61 -10.35 6.62
N GLY A 15 -16.12 -11.47 7.16
CA GLY A 15 -16.93 -12.49 7.86
C GLY A 15 -17.53 -13.60 6.98
N PHE A 16 -17.30 -13.60 5.67
CA PHE A 16 -17.65 -14.70 4.75
C PHE A 16 -16.60 -15.82 4.84
N LYS A 17 -16.96 -17.11 4.61
CA LYS A 17 -16.02 -18.24 4.81
C LYS A 17 -15.28 -18.63 3.53
N THR A 18 -15.95 -18.49 2.40
CA THR A 18 -15.36 -18.67 1.07
C THR A 18 -15.79 -17.50 0.19
N VAL A 19 -14.91 -17.06 -0.70
CA VAL A 19 -15.26 -16.11 -1.77
C VAL A 19 -14.75 -16.65 -3.09
N TRP A 20 -15.46 -16.34 -4.17
CA TRP A 20 -15.05 -16.68 -5.53
C TRP A 20 -14.49 -15.43 -6.16
N ALA A 21 -13.29 -15.48 -6.74
CA ALA A 21 -12.72 -14.31 -7.43
C ALA A 21 -12.31 -14.64 -8.85
N SER A 22 -12.61 -13.72 -9.77
CA SER A 22 -12.17 -13.76 -11.16
C SER A 22 -11.32 -12.55 -11.50
N PHE A 23 -10.41 -12.67 -12.48
CA PHE A 23 -9.52 -11.59 -12.86
C PHE A 23 -9.14 -11.61 -14.33
N GLU A 24 -8.74 -10.44 -14.82
CA GLU A 24 -8.30 -10.26 -16.18
C GLU A 24 -6.97 -10.96 -16.44
N PHE A 25 -6.81 -11.47 -17.65
CA PHE A 25 -5.62 -12.19 -18.08
C PHE A 25 -4.40 -11.32 -18.34
N ASN A 26 -4.57 -10.00 -18.50
CA ASN A 26 -3.46 -9.09 -18.72
C ASN A 26 -3.20 -8.28 -17.44
N PRO A 27 -1.95 -8.22 -16.96
CA PRO A 27 -1.63 -7.37 -15.82
C PRO A 27 -1.84 -5.90 -16.22
N GLN A 28 -2.48 -5.16 -15.32
CA GLN A 28 -2.71 -3.72 -15.46
C GLN A 28 -1.45 -2.94 -15.10
N CYS A 29 -0.60 -3.48 -14.21
CA CYS A 29 0.73 -2.94 -13.93
C CYS A 29 1.70 -4.02 -13.46
N ASN A 30 2.99 -3.75 -13.67
CA ASN A 30 4.11 -4.51 -13.13
C ASN A 30 4.79 -3.65 -12.06
N SER A 31 4.75 -4.09 -10.80
CA SER A 31 5.51 -3.43 -9.75
C SER A 31 6.92 -3.97 -9.73
N SER A 32 7.91 -3.10 -9.99
CA SER A 32 9.33 -3.41 -9.74
C SER A 32 9.60 -3.61 -8.24
N ARG A 33 8.92 -2.82 -7.40
CA ARG A 33 8.97 -2.93 -5.93
C ARG A 33 8.07 -4.09 -5.47
N GLY A 34 8.69 -5.23 -5.18
CA GLY A 34 8.01 -6.45 -4.74
C GLY A 34 7.73 -7.48 -5.85
N CYS A 35 8.27 -7.28 -7.06
CA CYS A 35 8.22 -8.28 -8.15
C CYS A 35 6.82 -8.88 -8.33
N THR A 36 5.82 -8.02 -8.56
CA THR A 36 4.40 -8.40 -8.50
C THR A 36 3.65 -7.92 -9.74
N HIS A 37 2.88 -8.82 -10.33
CA HIS A 37 1.87 -8.51 -11.34
C HIS A 37 0.55 -8.16 -10.66
N VAL A 38 -0.11 -7.09 -11.11
CA VAL A 38 -1.42 -6.67 -10.58
C VAL A 38 -2.49 -6.80 -11.66
N PHE A 39 -3.54 -7.54 -11.34
CA PHE A 39 -4.67 -7.81 -12.22
C PHE A 39 -5.92 -7.13 -11.67
N LYS A 40 -6.76 -6.63 -12.58
CA LYS A 40 -8.12 -6.23 -12.19
C LYS A 40 -8.95 -7.50 -11.99
N GLY A 41 -9.73 -7.53 -10.93
CA GLY A 41 -10.61 -8.66 -10.65
C GLY A 41 -11.92 -8.26 -10.00
N VAL A 42 -12.75 -9.27 -9.78
CA VAL A 42 -14.05 -9.17 -9.12
C VAL A 42 -14.18 -10.32 -8.13
N VAL A 43 -14.60 -10.01 -6.91
CA VAL A 43 -14.97 -11.00 -5.89
C VAL A 43 -16.49 -11.12 -5.81
N TYR A 44 -16.98 -12.35 -5.69
CA TYR A 44 -18.38 -12.74 -5.52
C TYR A 44 -18.58 -13.32 -4.12
N HIS A 45 -19.61 -12.85 -3.43
CA HIS A 45 -19.89 -13.23 -2.04
C HIS A 45 -20.85 -14.42 -1.95
N GLU A 46 -20.53 -15.40 -1.09
CA GLU A 46 -21.28 -16.66 -0.89
C GLU A 46 -22.80 -16.49 -0.72
N ARG A 47 -23.24 -15.41 -0.08
CA ARG A 47 -24.66 -15.18 0.25
C ARG A 47 -25.42 -14.38 -0.80
N ASN A 48 -24.74 -13.84 -1.81
CA ASN A 48 -25.39 -13.09 -2.88
C ASN A 48 -24.48 -12.95 -4.12
N TYR A 49 -24.64 -13.83 -5.11
CA TYR A 49 -23.92 -13.77 -6.39
C TYR A 49 -24.13 -12.46 -7.18
N PHE A 50 -25.15 -11.66 -6.84
CA PHE A 50 -25.39 -10.35 -7.43
C PHE A 50 -24.55 -9.24 -6.77
N THR A 51 -24.05 -9.44 -5.55
CA THR A 51 -23.14 -8.49 -4.91
C THR A 51 -21.71 -8.81 -5.30
N LYS A 52 -21.15 -7.93 -6.13
CA LYS A 52 -19.79 -8.03 -6.65
C LYS A 52 -18.95 -6.90 -6.09
N SER A 53 -17.73 -7.20 -5.68
CA SER A 53 -16.77 -6.20 -5.24
C SER A 53 -15.61 -6.13 -6.23
N ASP A 54 -15.31 -4.94 -6.72
CA ASP A 54 -14.14 -4.72 -7.57
C ASP A 54 -12.87 -4.84 -6.71
N VAL A 55 -11.96 -5.69 -7.16
CA VAL A 55 -10.69 -5.97 -6.48
C VAL A 55 -9.51 -5.80 -7.42
N VAL A 56 -8.34 -5.77 -6.82
CA VAL A 56 -7.09 -6.05 -7.52
C VAL A 56 -6.49 -7.34 -6.96
N ILE A 57 -5.95 -8.15 -7.86
CA ILE A 57 -5.30 -9.41 -7.54
C ILE A 57 -3.82 -9.25 -7.80
N LYS A 58 -3.01 -9.61 -6.81
CA LYS A 58 -1.56 -9.51 -6.85
C LYS A 58 -0.95 -10.89 -6.89
N LYS A 59 -0.03 -11.08 -7.83
CA LYS A 59 0.72 -12.32 -8.05
C LYS A 59 2.21 -12.01 -8.02
N GLN A 60 2.98 -12.73 -7.22
CA GLN A 60 4.44 -12.62 -7.27
C GLN A 60 4.98 -13.11 -8.63
N HIS A 61 6.17 -12.66 -9.01
CA HIS A 61 6.85 -13.17 -10.22
C HIS A 61 7.14 -14.68 -10.08
N ARG A 62 7.48 -15.13 -8.88
CA ARG A 62 7.57 -16.54 -8.52
C ARG A 62 6.18 -17.12 -8.21
N ILE A 63 6.07 -18.45 -8.24
CA ILE A 63 4.89 -19.15 -7.74
C ILE A 63 4.90 -19.05 -6.21
N ALA A 64 3.95 -18.30 -5.66
CA ALA A 64 3.80 -18.13 -4.23
C ALA A 64 3.03 -19.32 -3.60
N LYS A 65 3.41 -19.70 -2.38
CA LYS A 65 2.76 -20.69 -1.54
C LYS A 65 1.95 -19.99 -0.44
N LEU A 66 0.98 -20.69 0.13
CA LEU A 66 0.23 -20.18 1.28
C LEU A 66 1.19 -19.74 2.40
N GLY A 67 1.06 -18.50 2.84
CA GLY A 67 1.90 -17.87 3.84
C GLY A 67 2.94 -16.91 3.27
N ASP A 68 3.26 -16.97 1.97
CA ASP A 68 4.21 -16.06 1.34
C ASP A 68 3.71 -14.59 1.36
N TRP A 69 2.40 -14.38 1.50
CA TRP A 69 1.81 -13.05 1.61
C TRP A 69 1.62 -12.56 3.04
N LYS A 70 1.95 -13.37 4.06
CA LYS A 70 1.75 -13.01 5.48
C LYS A 70 2.39 -11.68 5.84
N LEU A 71 3.60 -11.42 5.35
CA LEU A 71 4.32 -10.20 5.66
C LEU A 71 3.69 -8.97 5.02
N TYR A 72 3.16 -9.11 3.79
CA TYR A 72 2.39 -8.07 3.14
C TYR A 72 1.16 -7.71 3.98
N ILE A 73 0.38 -8.71 4.39
CA ILE A 73 -0.81 -8.53 5.22
C ILE A 73 -0.42 -7.89 6.56
N TYR A 74 0.65 -8.36 7.19
CA TYR A 74 1.14 -7.88 8.48
C TYR A 74 1.53 -6.40 8.45
N ARG A 75 2.17 -5.92 7.38
CA ARG A 75 2.47 -4.50 7.18
C ARG A 75 1.20 -3.64 7.11
N CYS A 76 0.20 -4.07 6.34
CA CYS A 76 -1.09 -3.37 6.27
C CYS A 76 -1.81 -3.35 7.63
N THR A 77 -1.83 -4.48 8.36
CA THR A 77 -2.42 -4.55 9.70
C THR A 77 -1.69 -3.65 10.70
N THR A 78 -0.35 -3.63 10.66
CA THR A 78 0.48 -2.76 11.51
C THR A 78 0.21 -1.29 11.23
N GLY A 79 0.19 -0.91 9.94
CA GLY A 79 -0.18 0.44 9.50
C GLY A 79 -1.57 0.85 9.99
N GLN A 80 -2.58 -0.04 9.87
CA GLN A 80 -3.94 0.25 10.35
C GLN A 80 -3.99 0.48 11.86
N ARG A 81 -3.27 -0.33 12.66
CA ARG A 81 -3.22 -0.18 14.12
C ARG A 81 -2.59 1.15 14.52
N LEU A 82 -1.50 1.54 13.87
CA LEU A 82 -0.83 2.81 14.13
C LEU A 82 -1.67 4.00 13.65
N ALA A 83 -2.37 3.87 12.52
CA ALA A 83 -3.30 4.89 12.04
C ALA A 83 -4.42 5.15 13.08
N SER A 84 -5.00 4.11 13.68
CA SER A 84 -5.99 4.27 14.75
C SER A 84 -5.45 4.93 16.01
N LYS A 85 -4.15 4.79 16.31
CA LYS A 85 -3.48 5.53 17.38
C LYS A 85 -3.26 6.99 16.99
N PHE A 86 -2.81 7.23 15.75
CA PHE A 86 -2.58 8.56 15.22
C PHE A 86 -3.85 9.42 15.18
N ILE A 87 -4.98 8.88 14.73
CA ILE A 87 -6.25 9.62 14.73
C ILE A 87 -6.65 10.05 16.16
N ARG A 88 -6.44 9.19 17.17
CA ARG A 88 -6.65 9.56 18.58
C ARG A 88 -5.65 10.62 19.05
N HIS A 89 -4.39 10.53 18.61
CA HIS A 89 -3.38 11.54 18.90
C HIS A 89 -3.75 12.91 18.32
N LEU A 90 -4.26 12.97 17.08
CA LEU A 90 -4.75 14.20 16.45
C LEU A 90 -5.92 14.82 17.21
N GLN A 91 -6.88 14.00 17.64
CA GLN A 91 -8.02 14.46 18.43
C GLN A 91 -7.57 15.05 19.77
N ASN A 92 -6.67 14.37 20.48
CA ASN A 92 -6.29 14.76 21.83
C ASN A 92 -5.33 15.95 21.88
N ASN A 93 -4.40 16.06 20.92
CA ASN A 93 -3.31 17.06 20.98
C ASN A 93 -3.53 18.25 20.04
N HIS A 94 -4.33 18.06 18.99
CA HIS A 94 -4.55 19.10 17.96
C HIS A 94 -6.02 19.47 17.80
N ASN A 95 -6.95 18.81 18.50
CA ASN A 95 -8.39 18.97 18.34
C ASN A 95 -8.86 18.78 16.88
N ILE A 96 -8.22 17.85 16.15
CA ILE A 96 -8.53 17.54 14.75
C ILE A 96 -9.23 16.18 14.67
N SER A 97 -10.41 16.14 14.08
CA SER A 97 -11.23 14.92 13.94
C SER A 97 -11.70 14.62 12.52
N GLN A 98 -11.47 15.53 11.56
CA GLN A 98 -11.94 15.37 10.17
C GLN A 98 -11.21 14.28 9.38
N TYR A 99 -9.95 14.00 9.71
CA TYR A 99 -9.14 13.06 8.95
C TYR A 99 -9.44 11.61 9.33
N LYS A 100 -9.44 10.74 8.32
CA LYS A 100 -9.48 9.29 8.49
C LYS A 100 -8.34 8.67 7.70
N VAL A 101 -7.58 7.79 8.34
CA VAL A 101 -6.52 7.02 7.68
C VAL A 101 -6.83 5.55 7.84
N ARG A 102 -6.97 4.85 6.72
CA ARG A 102 -7.26 3.42 6.66
C ARG A 102 -6.28 2.73 5.74
N PHE A 103 -5.82 1.54 6.13
CA PHE A 103 -5.11 0.64 5.24
C PHE A 103 -6.06 -0.43 4.70
N VAL A 104 -5.89 -0.78 3.43
CA VAL A 104 -6.63 -1.91 2.85
C VAL A 104 -6.34 -3.18 3.64
N LYS A 105 -7.34 -4.05 3.72
CA LYS A 105 -7.23 -5.37 4.37
C LYS A 105 -7.12 -6.42 3.27
N PRO A 106 -5.90 -6.76 2.84
CA PRO A 106 -5.70 -7.75 1.80
C PRO A 106 -5.93 -9.16 2.35
N ILE A 107 -6.26 -10.09 1.46
CA ILE A 107 -6.50 -11.50 1.78
C ILE A 107 -5.63 -12.37 0.91
N GLU A 108 -5.11 -13.44 1.51
CA GLU A 108 -4.43 -14.51 0.79
C GLU A 108 -5.46 -15.56 0.33
N ALA A 109 -5.40 -15.93 -0.94
CA ALA A 109 -6.31 -16.88 -1.60
C ALA A 109 -5.50 -17.92 -2.37
N ILE A 110 -5.99 -19.16 -2.47
CA ILE A 110 -5.34 -20.20 -3.29
C ILE A 110 -6.12 -20.35 -4.61
N ILE A 111 -5.40 -20.58 -5.70
CA ILE A 111 -6.00 -20.98 -6.97
C ILE A 111 -6.45 -22.45 -6.88
N ASP A 112 -7.75 -22.69 -6.70
CA ASP A 112 -8.32 -24.04 -6.53
C ASP A 112 -8.74 -24.70 -7.86
N GLU A 113 -9.43 -23.97 -8.75
CA GLU A 113 -9.96 -24.55 -9.99
C GLU A 113 -9.57 -23.76 -11.25
N TRP A 114 -9.04 -24.50 -12.23
CA TRP A 114 -8.85 -24.01 -13.61
C TRP A 114 -10.11 -24.32 -14.41
N SER A 115 -10.75 -23.31 -15.01
CA SER A 115 -11.69 -23.62 -16.09
C SER A 115 -10.92 -24.28 -17.24
N SER A 116 -11.48 -25.31 -17.86
CA SER A 116 -10.88 -26.01 -19.00
C SER A 116 -10.51 -25.07 -20.16
N PHE A 117 -11.19 -23.92 -20.25
CA PHE A 117 -10.89 -22.84 -21.20
C PHE A 117 -9.62 -22.05 -20.86
N THR A 118 -9.31 -21.92 -19.57
CA THR A 118 -8.13 -21.21 -19.04
C THR A 118 -6.83 -21.90 -19.43
N ALA A 119 -6.82 -23.24 -19.57
CA ALA A 119 -5.65 -23.99 -20.04
C ALA A 119 -5.26 -23.65 -21.49
N ILE A 120 -6.24 -23.30 -22.34
CA ILE A 120 -5.99 -22.86 -23.73
C ILE A 120 -5.49 -21.42 -23.72
N VAL A 121 -6.12 -20.54 -22.92
CA VAL A 121 -5.72 -19.13 -22.79
C VAL A 121 -4.34 -18.99 -22.14
N ALA A 122 -3.99 -19.86 -21.19
CA ALA A 122 -2.70 -19.89 -20.49
C ALA A 122 -1.49 -20.01 -21.44
N ARG A 123 -1.68 -20.63 -22.61
CA ARG A 123 -0.64 -20.72 -23.65
C ARG A 123 -0.26 -19.35 -24.25
N PHE A 124 -1.15 -18.36 -24.13
CA PHE A 124 -0.97 -17.01 -24.65
C PHE A 124 -0.70 -15.98 -23.54
N LEU A 125 -0.71 -16.39 -22.26
CA LEU A 125 -0.38 -15.51 -21.15
C LEU A 125 1.13 -15.25 -21.11
N LYS A 126 1.50 -13.98 -20.91
CA LYS A 126 2.91 -13.57 -20.74
C LYS A 126 3.51 -13.98 -19.38
N PHE A 127 2.72 -14.58 -18.49
CA PHE A 127 3.14 -15.05 -17.17
C PHE A 127 2.62 -16.46 -16.89
N LYS A 128 3.33 -17.20 -16.04
CA LYS A 128 2.93 -18.54 -15.61
C LYS A 128 2.12 -18.46 -14.32
N LEU A 129 0.93 -19.05 -14.32
CA LEU A 129 0.17 -19.34 -13.10
C LEU A 129 0.51 -20.76 -12.63
N GLY A 130 0.84 -20.89 -11.35
CA GLY A 130 1.09 -22.19 -10.72
C GLY A 130 -0.20 -22.88 -10.32
N LYS A 131 -0.17 -24.22 -10.27
CA LYS A 131 -1.18 -24.99 -9.54
C LYS A 131 -1.03 -24.68 -8.04
N ASP A 132 -2.14 -24.51 -7.34
CA ASP A 132 -2.19 -24.22 -5.90
C ASP A 132 -1.40 -22.95 -5.51
N GLU A 133 -1.24 -22.00 -6.45
CA GLU A 133 -0.53 -20.75 -6.20
C GLU A 133 -1.33 -19.84 -5.27
N ALA A 134 -0.65 -19.22 -4.30
CA ALA A 134 -1.23 -18.23 -3.41
C ALA A 134 -1.22 -16.83 -4.06
N LEU A 135 -2.37 -16.21 -4.15
CA LEU A 135 -2.58 -14.85 -4.64
C LEU A 135 -3.03 -13.94 -3.50
N LEU A 136 -2.77 -12.65 -3.65
CA LEU A 136 -3.26 -11.65 -2.72
C LEU A 136 -4.39 -10.83 -3.36
N ILE A 137 -5.53 -10.75 -2.69
CA ILE A 137 -6.70 -10.01 -3.13
C ILE A 137 -6.86 -8.79 -2.24
N GLU A 138 -6.98 -7.59 -2.82
CA GLU A 138 -7.30 -6.37 -2.07
C GLU A 138 -8.34 -5.52 -2.81
N GLU A 139 -8.98 -4.62 -2.07
CA GLU A 139 -9.95 -3.67 -2.61
C GLU A 139 -9.35 -2.85 -3.76
N ARG A 140 -10.09 -2.70 -4.86
CA ARG A 140 -9.69 -1.78 -5.92
C ARG A 140 -9.97 -0.34 -5.47
N LEU A 141 -8.91 0.43 -5.27
CA LEU A 141 -9.02 1.85 -4.95
C LEU A 141 -9.47 2.64 -6.18
N ARG A 142 -10.58 3.37 -6.06
CA ARG A 142 -11.10 4.26 -7.11
C ARG A 142 -10.62 5.67 -6.84
N GLY A 143 -10.08 6.34 -7.84
CA GLY A 143 -9.57 7.71 -7.74
C GLY A 143 -8.15 7.84 -8.30
N LYS A 144 -7.58 9.03 -8.14
CA LYS A 144 -6.17 9.28 -8.51
C LYS A 144 -5.27 8.57 -7.50
N PHE A 145 -4.58 7.53 -7.96
CA PHE A 145 -3.63 6.80 -7.13
C PHE A 145 -2.33 7.61 -7.01
N VAL A 146 -1.91 7.90 -5.77
CA VAL A 146 -0.74 8.74 -5.48
C VAL A 146 0.08 8.13 -4.36
N THR A 147 1.40 8.24 -4.47
CA THR A 147 2.32 8.01 -3.33
C THR A 147 2.46 9.31 -2.56
N PHE A 148 1.82 9.43 -1.40
CA PHE A 148 1.82 10.67 -0.62
C PHE A 148 3.14 10.91 0.11
N VAL A 149 3.70 9.85 0.69
CA VAL A 149 5.02 9.82 1.32
C VAL A 149 5.77 8.62 0.78
N THR A 150 6.95 8.84 0.23
CA THR A 150 7.82 7.78 -0.32
C THR A 150 8.40 6.90 0.81
N ASP A 151 9.07 5.82 0.44
CA ASP A 151 9.80 4.96 1.38
C ASP A 151 10.97 5.70 2.06
N CYS A 152 11.67 6.57 1.33
CA CYS A 152 12.76 7.38 1.86
C CYS A 152 12.32 8.66 2.60
N GLY A 153 11.02 8.87 2.82
CA GLY A 153 10.50 9.98 3.63
C GLY A 153 10.13 11.27 2.89
N SER A 154 10.46 11.38 1.60
CA SER A 154 10.03 12.51 0.75
C SER A 154 8.51 12.51 0.53
N GLY A 155 7.87 13.67 0.71
CA GLY A 155 6.46 13.88 0.37
C GLY A 155 6.28 14.51 -1.01
N ILE A 156 5.23 14.13 -1.76
CA ILE A 156 5.00 14.66 -3.12
C ILE A 156 4.42 16.08 -3.11
N ASN A 157 3.75 16.49 -2.02
CA ASN A 157 3.34 17.88 -1.78
C ASN A 157 3.20 18.13 -0.27
N ARG A 158 3.71 19.25 0.25
CA ARG A 158 3.54 19.67 1.65
C ARG A 158 2.07 19.76 2.07
N GLU A 159 1.17 19.89 1.11
CA GLU A 159 -0.29 19.88 1.30
C GLU A 159 -0.82 18.60 1.97
N ILE A 160 -0.06 17.49 1.97
CA ILE A 160 -0.48 16.23 2.59
C ILE A 160 0.22 16.02 3.94
N ALA A 161 0.22 17.10 4.73
CA ALA A 161 0.90 17.21 6.02
C ALA A 161 0.49 16.11 7.02
N VAL A 162 -0.76 15.67 6.97
CA VAL A 162 -1.31 14.63 7.86
C VAL A 162 -0.63 13.28 7.68
N LEU A 163 -0.32 12.88 6.44
CA LEU A 163 0.35 11.60 6.18
C LEU A 163 1.84 11.67 6.46
N ALA A 164 2.48 12.81 6.21
CA ALA A 164 3.86 13.04 6.64
C ALA A 164 3.97 12.95 8.18
N ALA A 165 3.06 13.60 8.90
CA ALA A 165 3.00 13.51 10.36
C ALA A 165 2.63 12.12 10.85
N PHE A 166 1.75 11.38 10.15
CA PHE A 166 1.46 9.99 10.47
C PHE A 166 2.72 9.12 10.41
N ALA A 167 3.52 9.25 9.35
CA ALA A 167 4.77 8.50 9.20
C ALA A 167 5.71 8.80 10.38
N HIS A 168 5.99 10.07 10.68
CA HIS A 168 6.80 10.46 11.84
C HIS A 168 6.20 9.95 13.16
N PHE A 169 4.89 10.08 13.36
CA PHE A 169 4.19 9.59 14.54
C PHE A 169 4.42 8.09 14.76
N THR A 170 4.53 7.27 13.72
CA THR A 170 4.78 5.83 13.89
C THR A 170 6.14 5.54 14.54
N TYR A 171 7.15 6.35 14.28
CA TYR A 171 8.44 6.29 14.96
C TYR A 171 8.31 6.71 16.43
N HIS A 172 7.62 7.81 16.69
CA HIS A 172 7.38 8.26 18.06
C HIS A 172 6.61 7.22 18.90
N GLU A 173 5.48 6.74 18.39
CA GLU A 173 4.59 5.80 19.06
C GLU A 173 5.24 4.42 19.26
N SER A 174 6.22 4.06 18.44
CA SER A 174 6.96 2.80 18.59
C SER A 174 8.16 2.92 19.53
N GLY A 175 8.43 4.09 20.12
CA GLY A 175 9.65 4.30 20.92
C GLY A 175 10.92 4.32 20.07
N GLY A 176 10.80 4.62 18.78
CA GLY A 176 11.90 4.66 17.83
C GLY A 176 12.23 3.32 17.17
N GLU A 177 11.37 2.30 17.30
CA GLU A 177 11.64 0.96 16.78
C GLU A 177 11.32 0.78 15.29
N LEU A 178 10.39 1.56 14.76
CA LEU A 178 9.98 1.47 13.35
C LEU A 178 9.42 2.77 12.79
N VAL A 179 9.43 2.91 11.46
CA VAL A 179 8.67 3.93 10.74
C VAL A 179 7.85 3.29 9.63
N VAL A 180 6.58 3.71 9.50
CA VAL A 180 5.69 3.32 8.40
C VAL A 180 5.76 4.40 7.32
N CYS A 181 6.25 4.01 6.14
CA CYS A 181 6.47 4.89 4.99
C CYS A 181 5.86 4.28 3.71
N ASN A 182 6.19 4.83 2.55
CA ASN A 182 5.57 4.45 1.26
C ASN A 182 4.03 4.50 1.32
N LEU A 183 3.51 5.60 1.87
CA LEU A 183 2.10 5.84 2.07
C LEU A 183 1.45 6.17 0.73
N GLN A 184 0.95 5.16 0.04
CA GLN A 184 0.34 5.26 -1.28
C GLN A 184 -1.11 4.82 -1.28
N GLY A 185 -1.94 5.45 -2.11
CA GLY A 185 -3.34 5.10 -2.23
C GLY A 185 -4.17 6.21 -2.85
N VAL A 186 -5.40 6.39 -2.33
CA VAL A 186 -6.34 7.42 -2.78
C VAL A 186 -6.77 8.28 -1.59
N GLU A 187 -7.11 9.52 -1.90
CA GLU A 187 -7.69 10.48 -0.97
C GLU A 187 -9.07 10.89 -1.50
N ASP A 188 -10.03 10.99 -0.60
CA ASP A 188 -11.36 11.54 -0.85
C ASP A 188 -11.82 12.30 0.40
N GLN A 189 -11.91 13.63 0.32
CA GLN A 189 -12.44 14.50 1.37
C GLN A 189 -11.86 14.20 2.77
N CYS A 190 -10.54 14.28 2.92
CA CYS A 190 -9.82 13.99 4.17
C CYS A 190 -9.84 12.50 4.60
N VAL A 191 -10.33 11.60 3.74
CA VAL A 191 -10.27 10.15 3.95
C VAL A 191 -9.17 9.55 3.08
N PHE A 192 -8.11 9.09 3.72
CA PHE A 192 -7.01 8.40 3.08
C PHE A 192 -7.22 6.88 3.15
N THR A 193 -7.32 6.25 1.99
CA THR A 193 -7.28 4.80 1.86
C THR A 193 -5.94 4.39 1.25
N LEU A 194 -5.11 3.72 2.06
CA LEU A 194 -3.72 3.40 1.75
C LEU A 194 -3.53 1.90 1.52
N THR A 195 -2.53 1.54 0.72
CA THR A 195 -2.14 0.14 0.45
C THR A 195 -0.62 0.00 0.39
N ASN A 196 -0.14 -1.23 0.56
CA ASN A 196 1.27 -1.62 0.40
C ASN A 196 2.27 -0.68 1.11
N PRO A 197 2.13 -0.44 2.43
CA PRO A 197 3.12 0.32 3.17
C PRO A 197 4.46 -0.42 3.19
N VAL A 198 5.53 0.36 3.26
CA VAL A 198 6.85 -0.10 3.68
C VAL A 198 6.97 0.20 5.17
N ILE A 199 7.63 -0.70 5.89
CA ILE A 199 7.98 -0.47 7.29
C ILE A 199 9.48 -0.67 7.38
N HIS A 200 10.19 0.36 7.81
CA HIS A 200 11.57 0.23 8.23
C HIS A 200 11.59 -0.03 9.73
N SER A 201 12.30 -1.05 10.18
CA SER A 201 12.42 -1.40 11.60
C SER A 201 13.88 -1.57 11.96
N LYS A 202 14.26 -1.29 13.22
CA LYS A 202 15.67 -1.46 13.64
C LYS A 202 16.23 -2.85 13.32
N ASP A 203 15.40 -3.87 13.45
CA ASP A 203 15.77 -5.27 13.26
C ASP A 203 15.60 -5.79 11.82
N GLY A 204 15.04 -5.01 10.89
CA GLY A 204 14.84 -5.44 9.50
C GLY A 204 13.76 -6.52 9.31
N ASN A 205 12.77 -6.60 10.21
CA ASN A 205 11.81 -7.72 10.28
C ASN A 205 10.60 -7.60 9.34
N TYR A 206 10.50 -6.54 8.52
CA TYR A 206 9.36 -6.30 7.64
C TYR A 206 9.58 -6.66 6.16
N GLY A 207 10.59 -7.49 5.89
CA GLY A 207 10.82 -8.15 4.60
C GLY A 207 11.79 -7.38 3.71
N ASP A 208 11.87 -7.76 2.44
CA ASP A 208 12.93 -7.27 1.53
C ASP A 208 12.95 -5.74 1.32
N THR A 209 11.82 -5.06 1.59
CA THR A 209 11.74 -3.59 1.52
C THR A 209 12.16 -2.90 2.82
N ASP A 210 12.33 -3.65 3.91
CA ASP A 210 12.78 -3.13 5.20
C ASP A 210 14.31 -2.94 5.16
N ARG A 211 14.74 -1.68 5.05
CA ARG A 211 16.14 -1.29 5.05
C ARG A 211 16.73 -1.09 6.44
N GLY A 212 16.09 -1.60 7.50
CA GLY A 212 16.67 -1.56 8.83
C GLY A 212 16.70 -0.15 9.43
N ALA A 213 17.69 0.07 10.30
CA ALA A 213 18.04 1.38 10.82
C ALA A 213 18.42 2.37 9.70
N ASP A 214 19.11 1.93 8.65
CA ASP A 214 19.48 2.80 7.52
C ASP A 214 18.25 3.38 6.82
N GLY A 215 17.17 2.59 6.71
CA GLY A 215 15.89 3.07 6.16
C GLY A 215 15.20 4.08 7.07
N ILE A 216 15.33 3.93 8.39
CA ILE A 216 14.82 4.90 9.36
C ILE A 216 15.61 6.21 9.23
N ASP A 217 16.94 6.15 9.17
CA ASP A 217 17.79 7.33 9.06
C ASP A 217 17.56 8.07 7.74
N GLU A 218 17.50 7.34 6.62
CA GLU A 218 17.18 7.91 5.32
C GLU A 218 15.79 8.55 5.30
N PHE A 219 14.78 7.93 5.94
CA PHE A 219 13.46 8.53 6.11
C PHE A 219 13.56 9.91 6.77
N PHE A 220 14.28 10.01 7.90
CA PHE A 220 14.39 11.26 8.65
C PHE A 220 15.30 12.31 7.98
N GLN A 221 16.20 11.91 7.07
CA GLN A 221 16.97 12.85 6.24
C GLN A 221 16.09 13.62 5.25
N HIS A 222 15.07 12.98 4.70
CA HIS A 222 14.18 13.61 3.71
C HIS A 222 12.84 14.08 4.30
N HIS A 223 12.50 13.63 5.51
CA HIS A 223 11.26 14.03 6.17
C HIS A 223 11.29 15.51 6.56
N VAL A 224 10.34 16.28 6.03
CA VAL A 224 10.08 17.65 6.47
C VAL A 224 8.96 17.64 7.51
N CYS A 225 9.30 17.97 8.75
CA CYS A 225 8.30 18.09 9.83
C CYS A 225 7.19 19.08 9.46
N THR A 226 5.98 18.76 9.88
CA THR A 226 4.81 19.62 9.76
C THR A 226 4.41 20.16 11.13
N VAL A 227 3.43 21.06 11.19
CA VAL A 227 2.89 21.54 12.48
C VAL A 227 2.34 20.41 13.37
N LEU A 228 1.90 19.31 12.75
CA LEU A 228 1.40 18.11 13.43
C LEU A 228 2.52 17.20 13.96
N CYS A 229 3.77 17.47 13.59
CA CYS A 229 4.95 16.77 14.12
C CYS A 229 5.46 17.38 15.43
N SER A 230 4.82 18.44 15.92
CA SER A 230 5.24 19.11 17.15
C SER A 230 5.24 18.11 18.32
N ASN A 231 6.34 18.08 19.07
CA ASN A 231 6.58 17.18 20.19
C ASN A 231 6.73 15.68 19.86
N LEU A 232 6.76 15.29 18.57
CA LEU A 232 7.10 13.93 18.18
C LEU A 232 8.61 13.70 18.29
N SER A 233 9.02 12.57 18.88
CA SER A 233 10.42 12.18 18.95
C SER A 233 10.97 11.83 17.56
N ARG A 234 12.24 12.11 17.32
CA ARG A 234 12.99 11.72 16.11
C ARG A 234 14.38 11.20 16.52
N PRO A 235 15.13 10.53 15.63
CA PRO A 235 16.48 10.08 15.97
C PRO A 235 17.37 11.26 16.38
N SER A 236 18.30 11.02 17.30
CA SER A 236 19.33 11.98 17.72
C SER A 236 20.42 12.06 16.64
N GLY A 237 20.11 12.79 15.58
CA GLY A 237 21.02 13.12 14.48
C GLY A 237 20.82 14.57 14.04
N ASP A 238 21.86 15.17 13.46
CA ASP A 238 21.87 16.57 13.03
C ASP A 238 21.15 16.75 11.68
N TYR A 239 19.84 16.43 11.65
CA TYR A 239 18.99 16.62 10.45
C TYR A 239 18.60 18.10 10.23
N THR A 240 19.16 19.00 11.03
CA THR A 240 18.86 20.44 11.10
C THR A 240 19.56 21.25 10.01
N GLU A 241 20.73 20.82 9.54
CA GLU A 241 21.52 21.57 8.53
C GLU A 241 21.02 21.40 7.08
N LEU A 242 20.23 20.36 6.77
CA LEU A 242 19.72 20.15 5.41
C LEU A 242 18.50 21.03 5.07
N ILE A 243 17.78 21.53 6.08
CA ILE A 243 16.58 22.35 5.89
C ILE A 243 16.94 23.81 5.52
N SER A 244 18.13 24.32 5.89
CA SER A 244 18.50 25.70 5.57
C SER A 244 19.07 25.89 4.16
N ASN A 245 19.50 24.81 3.48
CA ASN A 245 20.26 24.90 2.23
C ASN A 245 19.57 24.25 1.03
N GLN A 246 18.37 23.68 1.18
CA GLN A 246 17.56 23.28 0.05
C GLN A 246 16.56 24.40 -0.27
N GLU A 247 16.81 25.09 -1.39
CA GLU A 247 15.74 25.82 -2.07
C GLU A 247 14.58 24.84 -2.26
N LEU A 248 13.39 25.26 -1.82
CA LEU A 248 12.16 24.55 -2.12
C LEU A 248 12.15 24.25 -3.63
N PRO A 249 11.93 22.99 -4.06
CA PRO A 249 11.74 22.74 -5.48
C PRO A 249 10.60 23.65 -5.97
N PRO A 250 10.73 24.23 -7.17
CA PRO A 250 9.71 25.12 -7.68
C PRO A 250 8.36 24.37 -7.71
N PRO A 251 7.23 25.08 -7.56
CA PRO A 251 5.90 24.49 -7.58
C PRO A 251 5.74 23.47 -8.72
N TYR A 252 4.93 22.43 -8.51
CA TYR A 252 4.72 21.38 -9.51
C TYR A 252 4.32 21.95 -10.88
N GLU A 253 3.56 23.05 -10.87
CA GLU A 253 3.15 23.82 -12.05
C GLU A 253 4.32 24.45 -12.82
N GLU A 254 5.44 24.77 -12.14
CA GLU A 254 6.67 25.29 -12.76
C GLU A 254 7.60 24.17 -13.25
N LEU A 255 7.59 23.01 -12.58
CA LEU A 255 8.37 21.84 -13.00
C LEU A 255 7.76 21.11 -14.21
N PHE A 256 6.44 21.20 -14.38
CA PHE A 256 5.68 20.58 -15.47
C PHE A 256 4.65 21.57 -16.04
N PRO A 257 5.09 22.64 -16.74
CA PRO A 257 4.19 23.68 -17.26
C PRO A 257 3.18 23.14 -18.27
N ASP A 258 3.51 22.04 -18.94
CA ASP A 258 2.68 21.37 -19.94
C ASP A 258 1.94 20.12 -19.38
N GLY A 259 1.97 19.92 -18.06
CA GLY A 259 1.44 18.72 -17.39
C GLY A 259 2.42 17.53 -17.42
N PRO A 260 2.08 16.42 -16.71
CA PRO A 260 2.94 15.25 -16.65
C PRO A 260 3.10 14.63 -18.05
N PRO A 261 4.29 14.08 -18.38
CA PRO A 261 4.51 13.42 -19.66
C PRO A 261 3.48 12.30 -19.85
N PRO A 262 2.93 12.13 -21.06
CA PRO A 262 2.00 11.05 -21.34
C PRO A 262 2.68 9.71 -21.01
N VAL A 263 2.00 8.92 -20.19
CA VAL A 263 2.49 7.60 -19.75
C VAL A 263 2.60 6.69 -20.99
N PRO A 264 3.74 6.02 -21.23
CA PRO A 264 3.89 5.10 -22.36
C PRO A 264 2.99 3.87 -22.27
#